data_AF-A0A959KQ62-F1
#
_entry.id   AF-A0A959KQ62-F1
#
_cell.length_a   1.000
_cell.length_b   1.000
_cell.length_c   1.000
_cell.angle_alpha   90.00
_cell.angle_beta   90.00
_cell.angle_gamma   90.00
#
_symmetry.space_group_name_H-M   'P 1'
#
loop_
_entity.id
_entity.type
_entity.pdbx_description
1 polymer ?
#
loop_
_entity_poly.entity_id
_entity_poly.type
_entity_poly.pdbx_seq_one_letter_code
_entity_poly.pdbx_strand_id
1 'polypeptide(L)'
;LDFDHAKGNFLRAAHQGMGAHFRWPGLNKQIASPELILKEMLPIAREGLQKARIETADIDRYLGIIQERVETGKTGSQWILDSYQDLKKLHSKDEAQVATVAGIYHRQQQGDPVHTWNLAGIEEAGSWANRYGMIDQIMSTDLFTVNEDDLVDFVAHIMEWRKIRHLPVENDRGELVGILTAKDLVRYYSNRYCRENKKKRSVKELVSARAFSVSPDTSTIEALALMRRAGLDCLAVVDGKHLMGIVTEHDFVMVAEQLLKEVGRGLSPIDQAGAHSAKTGSVRKRTGGRKKT
;
A
#
# COMPACT_ATOMS: atom_id res chain seq x y z
N LEU A 1 -29.38 -17.29 -27.38
CA LEU A 1 -29.74 -16.40 -26.25
C LEU A 1 -30.02 -15.04 -26.86
N ASP A 2 -31.13 -14.39 -26.50
CA ASP A 2 -31.37 -13.02 -26.94
C ASP A 2 -30.44 -12.02 -26.23
N PHE A 3 -30.15 -10.89 -26.88
CA PHE A 3 -29.17 -9.89 -26.40
C PHE A 3 -29.53 -9.33 -25.03
N ASP A 4 -30.82 -9.05 -24.77
CA ASP A 4 -31.27 -8.51 -23.49
C ASP A 4 -30.98 -9.47 -22.33
N HIS A 5 -31.14 -10.77 -22.56
CA HIS A 5 -30.79 -11.79 -21.58
C HIS A 5 -29.28 -11.88 -21.37
N ALA A 6 -28.47 -11.77 -22.43
CA ALA A 6 -27.01 -11.77 -22.33
C ALA A 6 -26.51 -10.55 -21.53
N LYS A 7 -27.04 -9.36 -21.82
CA LYS A 7 -26.75 -8.12 -21.07
C LYS A 7 -27.18 -8.24 -19.61
N GLY A 8 -28.38 -8.77 -19.35
CA GLY A 8 -28.87 -9.00 -17.98
C GLY A 8 -28.04 -10.03 -17.21
N ASN A 9 -27.54 -11.06 -17.87
CA ASN A 9 -26.58 -12.01 -17.29
C ASN A 9 -25.28 -11.30 -16.92
N PHE A 10 -24.68 -10.53 -17.83
CA PHE A 10 -23.43 -9.82 -17.59
C PHE A 10 -23.50 -8.88 -16.37
N LEU A 11 -24.55 -8.05 -16.29
CA LEU A 11 -24.72 -7.11 -15.17
C LEU A 11 -24.88 -7.84 -13.82
N ARG A 12 -25.62 -8.97 -13.81
CA ARG A 12 -25.76 -9.80 -12.61
C ARG A 12 -24.43 -10.42 -12.19
N ALA A 13 -23.64 -10.94 -13.13
CA ALA A 13 -22.31 -11.46 -12.85
C ALA A 13 -21.39 -10.40 -12.25
N ALA A 14 -21.38 -9.19 -12.84
CA ALA A 14 -20.55 -8.09 -12.37
C ALA A 14 -20.89 -7.63 -10.95
N HIS A 15 -22.18 -7.64 -10.57
CA HIS A 15 -22.62 -7.18 -9.26
C HIS A 15 -22.60 -8.28 -8.18
N GLN A 16 -22.95 -9.51 -8.55
CA GLN A 16 -23.21 -10.60 -7.59
C GLN A 16 -22.15 -11.71 -7.62
N GLY A 17 -21.22 -11.69 -8.58
CA GLY A 17 -20.17 -12.69 -8.71
C GLY A 17 -20.72 -14.12 -8.76
N MET A 18 -20.23 -15.00 -7.87
CA MET A 18 -20.66 -16.40 -7.77
C MET A 18 -22.11 -16.58 -7.29
N GLY A 19 -22.74 -15.55 -6.72
CA GLY A 19 -24.17 -15.58 -6.36
C GLY A 19 -25.12 -15.31 -7.53
N ALA A 20 -24.59 -14.97 -8.72
CA ALA A 20 -25.41 -14.61 -9.88
C ALA A 20 -26.23 -15.80 -10.39
N HIS A 21 -27.43 -15.50 -10.91
CA HIS A 21 -28.29 -16.46 -11.60
C HIS A 21 -28.41 -16.08 -13.08
N PHE A 22 -28.23 -17.07 -13.94
CA PHE A 22 -28.16 -16.89 -15.39
C PHE A 22 -29.35 -17.51 -16.12
N ARG A 23 -29.77 -16.89 -17.22
CA ARG A 23 -30.54 -17.59 -18.27
C ARG A 23 -29.55 -18.17 -19.27
N TRP A 24 -29.58 -19.47 -19.48
CA TRP A 24 -28.63 -20.16 -20.36
C TRP A 24 -29.35 -20.82 -21.54
N PRO A 25 -28.79 -20.81 -22.77
CA PRO A 25 -29.38 -21.53 -23.90
C PRO A 25 -29.65 -23.00 -23.58
N GLY A 26 -30.81 -23.51 -24.02
CA GLY A 26 -31.20 -24.91 -23.79
C GLY A 26 -31.80 -25.19 -22.41
N LEU A 27 -31.66 -24.27 -21.44
CA LEU A 27 -32.30 -24.38 -20.13
C LEU A 27 -33.54 -23.46 -20.08
N ASN A 28 -34.72 -24.03 -19.86
CA ASN A 28 -35.98 -23.28 -19.69
C ASN A 28 -36.12 -22.60 -18.31
N LYS A 29 -35.04 -22.55 -17.51
CA LYS A 29 -35.04 -21.96 -16.16
C LYS A 29 -33.78 -21.14 -15.92
N GLN A 30 -33.82 -20.28 -14.90
CA GLN A 30 -32.60 -19.68 -14.37
C GLN A 30 -31.79 -20.73 -13.63
N ILE A 31 -30.47 -20.63 -13.72
CA ILE A 31 -29.50 -21.53 -13.10
C ILE A 31 -28.48 -20.70 -12.32
N ALA A 32 -28.08 -21.17 -11.14
CA ALA A 32 -27.06 -20.50 -10.35
C ALA A 32 -25.70 -20.61 -11.05
N SER A 33 -24.86 -19.58 -10.94
CA SER A 33 -23.51 -19.54 -11.53
C SER A 33 -22.68 -20.79 -11.22
N PRO A 34 -22.57 -21.27 -9.96
CA PRO A 34 -21.77 -22.44 -9.64
C PRO A 34 -22.32 -23.70 -10.32
N GLU A 35 -23.64 -23.86 -10.33
CA GLU A 35 -24.29 -25.01 -10.95
C GLU A 35 -24.07 -25.02 -12.46
N LEU A 36 -24.19 -23.86 -13.12
CA LEU A 36 -23.94 -23.71 -14.55
C LEU A 36 -22.48 -24.05 -14.91
N ILE A 37 -21.52 -23.55 -14.14
CA ILE A 37 -20.10 -23.79 -14.42
C ILE A 37 -19.79 -25.28 -14.28
N LEU A 38 -20.21 -25.91 -13.18
CA LEU A 38 -19.91 -27.31 -12.88
C LEU A 38 -20.62 -28.29 -13.81
N LYS A 39 -21.90 -28.07 -14.10
CA LYS A 39 -22.72 -29.05 -14.83
C LYS A 39 -22.71 -28.87 -16.35
N GLU A 40 -22.50 -27.66 -16.84
CA GLU A 40 -22.57 -27.36 -18.28
C GLU A 40 -21.20 -26.91 -18.81
N MET A 41 -20.61 -25.86 -18.24
CA MET A 41 -19.45 -25.22 -18.87
C MET A 41 -18.17 -26.06 -18.79
N LEU A 42 -17.86 -26.65 -17.64
CA LEU A 42 -16.66 -27.48 -17.47
C LEU A 42 -16.69 -28.75 -18.35
N PRO A 43 -17.81 -29.49 -18.45
CA PRO A 43 -17.91 -30.60 -19.41
C PRO A 43 -17.69 -30.17 -20.86
N ILE A 44 -18.31 -29.07 -21.29
CA ILE A 44 -18.15 -28.55 -22.67
C ILE A 44 -16.69 -28.15 -22.92
N ALA A 45 -16.05 -27.46 -21.96
CA ALA A 45 -14.66 -27.05 -22.07
C ALA A 45 -13.72 -28.26 -22.17
N ARG A 46 -13.95 -29.29 -21.35
CA ARG A 46 -13.17 -30.53 -21.37
C ARG A 46 -13.26 -31.25 -22.71
N GLU A 47 -14.46 -31.43 -23.23
CA GLU A 47 -14.67 -32.08 -24.54
C GLU A 47 -13.97 -31.28 -25.66
N GLY A 48 -14.09 -29.94 -25.64
CA GLY A 48 -13.43 -29.06 -26.60
C GLY A 48 -11.91 -29.17 -26.58
N LEU A 49 -11.30 -29.18 -25.39
CA LEU A 49 -9.84 -29.30 -25.22
C LEU A 49 -9.33 -30.68 -25.66
N GLN A 50 -10.08 -31.75 -25.38
CA GLN A 50 -9.76 -33.10 -25.85
C GLN A 50 -9.79 -33.18 -27.39
N LYS A 51 -10.81 -32.59 -28.03
CA LYS A 51 -10.88 -32.50 -29.50
C LYS A 51 -9.71 -31.70 -30.09
N ALA A 52 -9.25 -30.68 -29.38
CA ALA A 52 -8.06 -29.90 -29.73
C ALA A 52 -6.73 -30.63 -29.48
N ARG A 53 -6.76 -31.88 -28.97
CA ARG A 53 -5.59 -32.72 -28.66
C ARG A 53 -4.64 -32.11 -27.62
N ILE A 54 -5.18 -31.37 -26.65
CA ILE A 54 -4.44 -30.93 -25.47
C ILE A 54 -4.20 -32.13 -24.54
N GLU A 55 -3.05 -32.16 -23.86
CA GLU A 55 -2.69 -33.24 -22.94
C GLU A 55 -3.69 -33.33 -21.77
N THR A 56 -4.15 -34.55 -21.47
CA THR A 56 -5.15 -34.79 -20.41
C THR A 56 -4.69 -34.26 -19.04
N ALA A 57 -3.39 -34.36 -18.74
CA ALA A 57 -2.82 -33.85 -17.50
C ALA A 57 -3.01 -32.32 -17.34
N ASP A 58 -2.85 -31.57 -18.42
CA ASP A 58 -3.08 -30.12 -18.41
C ASP A 58 -4.58 -29.80 -18.29
N ILE A 59 -5.43 -30.52 -19.00
CA ILE A 59 -6.88 -30.37 -18.91
C ILE A 59 -7.34 -30.58 -17.46
N ASP A 60 -6.90 -31.67 -16.83
CA ASP A 60 -7.25 -32.01 -15.45
C ASP A 60 -6.72 -30.97 -14.47
N ARG A 61 -5.47 -30.53 -14.63
CA ARG A 61 -4.87 -29.50 -13.79
C ARG A 61 -5.65 -28.19 -13.85
N TYR A 62 -5.88 -27.64 -15.04
CA TYR A 62 -6.45 -26.30 -15.17
C TYR A 62 -7.96 -26.27 -14.95
N LEU A 63 -8.71 -27.25 -15.46
CA LEU A 63 -10.14 -27.32 -15.20
C LEU A 63 -10.44 -27.72 -13.75
N GLY A 64 -9.60 -28.57 -13.14
CA GLY A 64 -9.70 -28.93 -11.72
C GLY A 64 -9.59 -27.70 -10.82
N ILE A 65 -8.67 -26.77 -11.11
CA ILE A 65 -8.57 -25.51 -10.36
C ILE A 65 -9.86 -24.70 -10.41
N ILE A 66 -10.50 -24.62 -11.59
CA ILE A 66 -11.76 -23.89 -11.75
C ILE A 66 -12.87 -24.61 -10.99
N GLN A 67 -12.96 -25.93 -11.10
CA GLN A 67 -13.92 -26.76 -10.39
C GLN A 67 -13.83 -26.53 -8.87
N GLU A 68 -12.64 -26.68 -8.29
CA GLU A 68 -12.43 -26.55 -6.84
C GLU A 68 -12.72 -25.12 -6.35
N ARG A 69 -12.40 -24.08 -7.13
CA ARG A 69 -12.78 -22.70 -6.79
C ARG A 69 -14.30 -22.51 -6.73
N VAL A 70 -15.01 -23.16 -7.64
CA VAL A 70 -16.46 -23.06 -7.73
C VAL A 70 -17.12 -23.85 -6.61
N GLU A 71 -16.65 -25.06 -6.35
CA GLU A 71 -17.16 -25.93 -5.27
C GLU A 71 -16.92 -25.33 -3.88
N THR A 72 -15.74 -24.74 -3.65
CA THR A 72 -15.41 -24.10 -2.37
C THR A 72 -15.95 -22.67 -2.24
N GLY A 73 -16.40 -22.06 -3.34
CA GLY A 73 -16.75 -20.63 -3.40
C GLY A 73 -15.55 -19.67 -3.23
N LYS A 74 -14.32 -20.17 -3.16
CA LYS A 74 -13.11 -19.37 -2.92
C LYS A 74 -12.51 -18.86 -4.23
N THR A 75 -12.99 -17.71 -4.67
CA THR A 75 -12.40 -16.93 -5.76
C THR A 75 -11.35 -15.94 -5.24
N GLY A 76 -10.53 -15.37 -6.13
CA GLY A 76 -9.56 -14.31 -5.77
C GLY A 76 -10.21 -13.11 -5.07
N SER A 77 -11.29 -12.58 -5.65
CA SER A 77 -12.05 -11.48 -5.05
C SER A 77 -12.68 -11.86 -3.71
N GLN A 78 -13.20 -13.09 -3.60
CA GLN A 78 -13.80 -13.56 -2.34
C GLN A 78 -12.74 -13.69 -1.25
N TRP A 79 -11.59 -14.28 -1.55
CA TRP A 79 -10.48 -14.41 -0.60
C TRP A 79 -9.96 -13.05 -0.10
N ILE A 80 -9.88 -12.04 -0.98
CA ILE A 80 -9.50 -10.67 -0.62
C ILE A 80 -10.52 -10.07 0.35
N LEU A 81 -11.81 -10.19 0.04
CA LEU A 81 -12.88 -9.67 0.87
C LEU A 81 -12.92 -10.36 2.24
N ASP A 82 -12.84 -11.69 2.27
CA ASP A 82 -12.88 -12.47 3.50
C ASP A 82 -11.69 -12.15 4.39
N SER A 83 -10.47 -12.09 3.83
CA SER A 83 -9.25 -11.74 4.57
C SER A 83 -9.33 -10.33 5.14
N TYR A 84 -9.71 -9.35 4.32
CA TYR A 84 -9.84 -7.96 4.76
C TYR A 84 -10.92 -7.80 5.83
N GLN A 85 -12.08 -8.43 5.66
CA GLN A 85 -13.16 -8.38 6.64
C GLN A 85 -12.78 -9.03 7.96
N ASP A 86 -12.05 -10.15 7.92
CA ASP A 86 -11.59 -10.83 9.13
C ASP A 86 -10.60 -9.96 9.92
N LEU A 87 -9.60 -9.40 9.24
CA LEU A 87 -8.62 -8.50 9.83
C LEU A 87 -9.25 -7.21 10.39
N LYS A 88 -10.20 -6.62 9.66
CA LYS A 88 -10.87 -5.38 10.06
C LYS A 88 -11.69 -5.51 11.37
N LYS A 89 -12.02 -6.73 11.81
CA LYS A 89 -12.72 -6.93 13.09
C LYS A 89 -11.90 -6.44 14.29
N LEU A 90 -10.57 -6.55 14.21
CA LEU A 90 -9.65 -6.28 15.32
C LEU A 90 -8.57 -5.23 15.01
N HIS A 91 -8.38 -4.89 13.73
CA HIS A 91 -7.29 -4.03 13.27
C HIS A 91 -7.78 -2.80 12.50
N SER A 92 -6.89 -1.82 12.31
CA SER A 92 -7.18 -0.64 11.51
C SER A 92 -7.37 -0.98 10.02
N LYS A 93 -7.97 -0.05 9.27
CA LYS A 93 -8.17 -0.19 7.83
C LYS A 93 -6.85 -0.44 7.09
N ASP A 94 -5.85 0.37 7.40
CA ASP A 94 -4.54 0.35 6.75
C ASP A 94 -3.81 -0.98 7.04
N GLU A 95 -3.87 -1.44 8.29
CA GLU A 95 -3.35 -2.76 8.70
C GLU A 95 -3.96 -3.90 7.91
N ALA A 96 -5.29 -3.91 7.82
CA ALA A 96 -6.01 -4.94 7.10
C ALA A 96 -5.66 -4.91 5.60
N GLN A 97 -5.50 -3.73 5.01
CA GLN A 97 -5.11 -3.59 3.60
C GLN A 97 -3.68 -4.09 3.35
N VAL A 98 -2.72 -3.67 4.19
CA VAL A 98 -1.32 -4.08 4.07
C VAL A 98 -1.17 -5.59 4.25
N ALA A 99 -1.76 -6.17 5.30
CA ALA A 99 -1.75 -7.62 5.52
C ALA A 99 -2.38 -8.39 4.36
N THR A 100 -3.52 -7.92 3.84
CA THR A 100 -4.19 -8.57 2.71
C THR A 100 -3.29 -8.57 1.47
N VAL A 101 -2.68 -7.44 1.13
CA VAL A 101 -1.78 -7.32 -0.04
C VAL A 101 -0.50 -8.14 0.14
N ALA A 102 0.13 -8.06 1.32
CA ALA A 102 1.30 -8.89 1.65
C ALA A 102 0.97 -10.39 1.53
N GLY A 103 -0.22 -10.79 1.98
CA GLY A 103 -0.65 -12.17 1.88
C GLY A 103 -0.95 -12.65 0.47
N ILE A 104 -1.44 -11.79 -0.42
CA ILE A 104 -1.53 -12.08 -1.85
C ILE A 104 -0.13 -12.32 -2.39
N TYR A 105 0.80 -11.41 -2.12
CA TYR A 105 2.17 -11.49 -2.63
C TYR A 105 2.86 -12.79 -2.19
N HIS A 106 2.85 -13.10 -0.88
CA HIS A 106 3.51 -14.29 -0.35
C HIS A 106 2.96 -15.59 -0.93
N ARG A 107 1.63 -15.71 -1.06
CA ARG A 107 1.00 -16.93 -1.59
C ARG A 107 1.12 -17.04 -3.09
N GLN A 108 1.12 -15.93 -3.83
CA GLN A 108 1.36 -15.93 -5.27
C GLN A 108 2.73 -16.54 -5.61
N GLN A 109 3.75 -16.28 -4.79
CA GLN A 109 5.10 -16.85 -4.98
C GLN A 109 5.15 -18.37 -4.77
N GLN A 110 4.21 -18.94 -4.03
CA GLN A 110 4.13 -20.39 -3.80
C GLN A 110 3.56 -21.12 -5.02
N GLY A 111 2.80 -20.44 -5.87
CA GLY A 111 2.20 -21.00 -7.08
C GLY A 111 0.96 -21.86 -6.85
N ASP A 112 0.53 -22.02 -5.59
CA ASP A 112 -0.68 -22.77 -5.25
C ASP A 112 -1.96 -22.02 -5.67
N PRO A 113 -3.04 -22.72 -6.05
CA PRO A 113 -4.29 -22.07 -6.42
C PRO A 113 -4.98 -21.39 -5.23
N VAL A 114 -5.57 -20.21 -5.45
CA VAL A 114 -6.26 -19.41 -4.40
C VAL A 114 -7.27 -20.19 -3.52
N HIS A 115 -7.96 -21.21 -4.04
CA HIS A 115 -8.92 -21.96 -3.22
C HIS A 115 -8.26 -22.75 -2.07
N THR A 116 -6.95 -23.02 -2.16
CA THR A 116 -6.17 -23.69 -1.11
C THR A 116 -5.61 -22.72 -0.07
N TRP A 117 -5.69 -21.41 -0.32
CA TRP A 117 -5.06 -20.40 0.51
C TRP A 117 -5.80 -20.23 1.84
N ASN A 118 -5.04 -20.18 2.94
CA ASN A 118 -5.52 -19.66 4.22
C ASN A 118 -5.75 -18.15 4.11
N LEU A 119 -6.66 -17.58 4.92
CA LEU A 119 -6.87 -16.13 4.98
C LEU A 119 -5.60 -15.40 5.42
N ALA A 120 -5.48 -14.12 5.06
CA ALA A 120 -4.35 -13.30 5.47
C ALA A 120 -4.33 -13.05 6.99
N GLY A 121 -3.17 -13.21 7.62
CA GLY A 121 -2.95 -12.87 9.02
C GLY A 121 -2.33 -11.48 9.20
N ILE A 122 -2.51 -10.88 10.38
CA ILE A 122 -1.98 -9.55 10.69
C ILE A 122 -0.45 -9.53 10.75
N GLU A 123 0.16 -10.66 11.11
CA GLU A 123 1.60 -10.88 11.09
C GLU A 123 2.20 -10.68 9.69
N GLU A 124 1.40 -10.87 8.64
CA GLU A 124 1.81 -10.66 7.25
C GLU A 124 1.94 -9.18 6.91
N ALA A 125 1.31 -8.26 7.66
CA ALA A 125 1.57 -6.82 7.53
C ALA A 125 2.97 -6.42 8.01
N GLY A 126 3.71 -7.35 8.60
CA GLY A 126 5.01 -7.10 9.23
C GLY A 126 4.90 -6.28 10.51
N SER A 127 6.06 -5.99 11.10
CA SER A 127 6.14 -5.06 12.23
C SER A 127 5.73 -3.67 11.78
N TRP A 128 5.04 -2.91 12.65
CA TRP A 128 4.82 -1.48 12.44
C TRP A 128 6.13 -0.72 12.17
N ALA A 129 7.26 -1.24 12.67
CA ALA A 129 8.59 -0.68 12.43
C ALA A 129 8.95 -0.66 10.92
N ASN A 130 8.40 -1.59 10.13
CA ASN A 130 8.61 -1.63 8.68
C ASN A 130 7.72 -0.65 7.90
N ARG A 131 6.76 0.03 8.54
CA ARG A 131 5.85 1.00 7.88
C ARG A 131 6.35 2.42 7.88
N TYR A 132 7.31 2.73 8.75
CA TYR A 132 7.85 4.07 8.94
C TYR A 132 9.38 4.08 8.93
N GLY A 133 9.98 3.03 8.36
CA GLY A 133 11.43 2.85 8.35
C GLY A 133 12.12 3.75 7.33
N MET A 134 11.46 4.01 6.20
CA MET A 134 11.97 4.78 5.08
C MET A 134 11.13 6.03 4.80
N ILE A 135 11.75 7.01 4.14
CA ILE A 135 11.14 8.30 3.86
C ILE A 135 10.00 8.19 2.84
N ASP A 136 10.11 7.33 1.84
CA ASP A 136 9.04 7.10 0.86
C ASP A 136 7.72 6.63 1.49
N GLN A 137 7.77 6.00 2.66
CA GLN A 137 6.60 5.52 3.41
C GLN A 137 5.87 6.64 4.17
N ILE A 138 6.53 7.76 4.41
CA ILE A 138 5.99 8.88 5.22
C ILE A 138 5.88 10.20 4.46
N MET A 139 6.53 10.30 3.30
CA MET A 139 6.49 11.52 2.50
C MET A 139 5.10 11.78 1.93
N SER A 140 4.77 13.06 1.78
CA SER A 140 3.62 13.50 1.01
C SER A 140 3.99 13.53 -0.47
N THR A 141 3.14 12.94 -1.33
CA THR A 141 3.30 12.90 -2.80
C THR A 141 2.29 13.75 -3.56
N ASP A 142 1.26 14.28 -2.89
CA ASP A 142 0.37 15.30 -3.45
C ASP A 142 1.03 16.68 -3.32
N LEU A 143 1.91 16.96 -4.29
CA LEU A 143 2.79 18.12 -4.28
C LEU A 143 2.19 19.29 -5.04
N PHE A 144 2.34 20.47 -4.46
CA PHE A 144 2.13 21.73 -5.17
C PHE A 144 3.49 22.38 -5.40
N THR A 145 3.86 22.61 -6.65
CA THR A 145 5.16 23.20 -7.03
C THR A 145 4.95 24.54 -7.75
N VAL A 146 6.00 25.35 -7.80
CA VAL A 146 6.06 26.60 -8.59
C VAL A 146 7.31 26.60 -9.44
N ASN A 147 7.30 27.43 -10.48
CA ASN A 147 8.46 27.63 -11.32
C ASN A 147 9.42 28.66 -10.70
N GLU A 148 10.72 28.50 -10.95
CA GLU A 148 11.75 29.42 -10.44
C GLU A 148 11.62 30.87 -10.94
N ASP A 149 10.98 31.09 -12.09
CA ASP A 149 10.73 32.40 -12.67
C ASP A 149 9.37 33.00 -12.27
N ASP A 150 8.56 32.30 -11.46
CA ASP A 150 7.30 32.82 -10.93
C ASP A 150 7.51 34.07 -10.07
N LEU A 151 6.47 34.90 -9.99
CA LEU A 151 6.47 36.08 -9.15
C LEU A 151 6.29 35.70 -7.68
N VAL A 152 7.11 36.28 -6.79
CA VAL A 152 7.02 36.02 -5.34
C VAL A 152 5.62 36.29 -4.78
N ASP A 153 4.95 37.35 -5.25
CA ASP A 153 3.60 37.68 -4.80
C ASP A 153 2.60 36.58 -5.20
N PHE A 154 2.74 35.97 -6.38
CA PHE A 154 1.89 34.85 -6.81
C PHE A 154 2.09 33.64 -5.89
N VAL A 155 3.34 33.33 -5.55
CA VAL A 155 3.67 32.22 -4.63
C VAL A 155 3.11 32.47 -3.23
N ALA A 156 3.14 33.71 -2.74
CA ALA A 156 2.54 34.07 -1.46
C ALA A 156 1.02 33.79 -1.44
N HIS A 157 0.30 34.11 -2.51
CA HIS A 157 -1.13 33.80 -2.63
C HIS A 157 -1.38 32.28 -2.69
N ILE A 158 -0.53 31.50 -3.38
CA ILE A 158 -0.63 30.03 -3.39
C ILE A 158 -0.49 29.48 -1.97
N MET A 159 0.55 29.90 -1.24
CA MET A 159 0.81 29.44 0.13
C MET A 159 -0.36 29.75 1.06
N GLU A 160 -0.93 30.96 0.97
CA GLU A 160 -2.10 31.37 1.75
C GLU A 160 -3.34 30.54 1.39
N TRP A 161 -3.67 30.46 0.11
CA TRP A 161 -4.89 29.79 -0.36
C TRP A 161 -4.88 28.29 -0.06
N ARG A 162 -3.72 27.64 -0.25
CA ARG A 162 -3.53 26.21 0.03
C ARG A 162 -3.19 25.91 1.49
N LYS A 163 -2.94 26.94 2.31
CA LYS A 163 -2.50 26.82 3.72
C LYS A 163 -1.24 25.97 3.89
N ILE A 164 -0.29 26.11 2.95
CA ILE A 164 0.98 25.39 2.95
C ILE A 164 2.13 26.34 3.28
N ARG A 165 3.15 25.82 3.97
CA ARG A 165 4.30 26.62 4.46
C ARG A 165 5.58 26.37 3.69
N HIS A 166 5.61 25.32 2.88
CA HIS A 166 6.76 24.84 2.15
C HIS A 166 6.31 24.58 0.72
N LEU A 167 7.06 25.10 -0.23
CA LEU A 167 6.73 24.97 -1.64
C LEU A 167 8.00 24.60 -2.42
N PRO A 168 8.06 23.39 -2.99
CA PRO A 168 9.11 23.04 -3.91
C PRO A 168 9.09 23.94 -5.14
N VAL A 169 10.28 24.31 -5.60
CA VAL A 169 10.51 25.17 -6.75
C VAL A 169 11.23 24.35 -7.81
N GLU A 170 10.66 24.29 -9.00
CA GLU A 170 11.17 23.53 -10.13
C GLU A 170 11.55 24.48 -11.28
N ASN A 171 12.43 24.02 -12.16
CA ASN A 171 12.72 24.70 -13.42
C ASN A 171 11.83 24.16 -14.55
N ASP A 172 11.98 24.72 -15.76
CA ASP A 172 11.22 24.30 -16.95
C ASP A 172 11.46 22.83 -17.38
N ARG A 173 12.50 22.18 -16.82
CA ARG A 173 12.78 20.76 -17.07
C ARG A 173 12.13 19.84 -16.04
N GLY A 174 11.42 20.38 -15.04
CA GLY A 174 10.87 19.63 -13.91
C GLY A 174 11.94 19.17 -12.92
N GLU A 175 13.14 19.76 -12.94
CA GLU A 175 14.18 19.46 -11.95
C GLU A 175 13.98 20.36 -10.72
N LEU A 176 14.17 19.80 -9.52
CA LEU A 176 14.09 20.56 -8.28
C LEU A 176 15.22 21.59 -8.19
N VAL A 177 14.85 22.86 -8.07
CA VAL A 177 15.76 24.00 -7.86
C VAL A 177 15.93 24.28 -6.36
N GLY A 178 14.83 24.19 -5.60
CA GLY A 178 14.88 24.35 -4.16
C GLY A 178 13.53 24.32 -3.47
N ILE A 179 13.49 24.77 -2.21
CA ILE A 179 12.27 24.88 -1.43
C ILE A 179 12.14 26.32 -0.98
N LEU A 180 10.99 26.93 -1.26
CA LEU A 180 10.60 28.20 -0.69
C LEU A 180 9.77 27.98 0.57
N THR A 181 10.09 28.68 1.65
CA THR A 181 9.34 28.59 2.90
C THR A 181 8.56 29.87 3.19
N ALA A 182 7.50 29.77 3.99
CA ALA A 182 6.79 30.94 4.49
C ALA A 182 7.73 31.91 5.26
N LYS A 183 8.78 31.38 5.91
CA LYS A 183 9.82 32.19 6.57
C LYS A 183 10.62 33.02 5.57
N ASP A 184 10.86 32.49 4.37
CA ASP A 184 11.55 33.23 3.30
C ASP A 184 10.69 34.37 2.78
N LEU A 185 9.37 34.16 2.63
CA LEU A 185 8.43 35.22 2.27
C LEU A 185 8.39 36.32 3.33
N VAL A 186 8.30 35.97 4.62
CA VAL A 186 8.32 36.95 5.71
C VAL A 186 9.62 37.76 5.67
N ARG A 187 10.78 37.08 5.57
CA ARG A 187 12.09 37.75 5.46
C ARG A 187 12.16 38.67 4.24
N TYR A 188 11.63 38.24 3.10
CA TYR A 188 11.57 39.01 1.87
C TYR A 188 10.76 40.30 2.05
N TYR A 189 9.53 40.21 2.58
CA TYR A 189 8.68 41.38 2.80
C TYR A 189 9.26 42.32 3.85
N SER A 190 9.78 41.80 4.98
CA SER A 190 10.44 42.63 6.00
C SER A 190 11.62 43.43 5.44
N ASN A 191 12.46 42.82 4.60
CA ASN A 191 13.59 43.51 3.97
C ASN A 191 13.16 44.54 2.91
N ARG A 192 11.99 44.35 2.28
CA ARG A 192 11.42 45.28 1.29
C ARG A 192 10.87 46.54 1.94
N TYR A 193 10.31 46.44 3.15
CA TYR A 193 9.88 47.63 3.91
C TYR A 193 11.05 48.54 4.31
N CYS A 194 12.26 47.99 4.49
CA CYS A 194 13.45 48.77 4.86
C CYS A 194 14.22 49.39 3.68
N ARG A 195 13.90 49.04 2.43
CA ARG A 195 14.62 49.50 1.22
C ARG A 195 13.62 49.89 0.14
N GLU A 196 13.62 51.15 -0.30
CA GLU A 196 12.81 51.66 -1.43
C GLU A 196 13.19 50.99 -2.76
N ASN A 197 12.84 49.72 -2.96
CA ASN A 197 13.10 49.02 -4.20
C ASN A 197 11.83 48.33 -4.71
N LYS A 198 11.22 48.96 -5.73
CA LYS A 198 9.95 48.57 -6.36
C LYS A 198 10.07 47.42 -7.40
N LYS A 199 11.20 46.74 -7.54
CA LYS A 199 11.29 45.62 -8.50
C LYS A 199 10.47 44.42 -8.04
N LYS A 200 9.71 43.82 -8.96
CA LYS A 200 9.16 42.46 -8.81
C LYS A 200 10.36 41.51 -8.81
N ARG A 201 10.50 40.69 -7.77
CA ARG A 201 11.54 39.66 -7.70
C ARG A 201 10.94 38.33 -8.12
N SER A 202 11.71 37.53 -8.86
CA SER A 202 11.33 36.16 -9.15
C SER A 202 11.67 35.24 -7.98
N VAL A 203 11.04 34.07 -7.93
CA VAL A 203 11.25 33.07 -6.88
C VAL A 203 12.70 32.65 -6.77
N LYS A 204 13.44 32.49 -7.87
CA LYS A 204 14.86 32.09 -7.84
C LYS A 204 15.76 33.05 -7.05
N GLU A 205 15.37 34.32 -6.90
CA GLU A 205 16.11 35.29 -6.09
C GLU A 205 15.89 35.09 -4.58
N LEU A 206 14.83 34.37 -4.18
CA LEU A 206 14.49 34.05 -2.80
C LEU A 206 14.89 32.62 -2.42
N VAL A 207 14.93 31.72 -3.40
CA VAL A 207 15.37 30.34 -3.20
C VAL A 207 16.81 30.39 -2.71
N SER A 208 16.97 30.19 -1.40
CA SER A 208 18.27 29.84 -0.86
C SER A 208 18.64 28.51 -1.51
N ALA A 209 19.87 28.35 -2.01
CA ALA A 209 20.42 27.09 -2.51
C ALA A 209 20.60 26.05 -1.37
N ARG A 210 19.52 25.83 -0.62
CA ARG A 210 19.36 25.01 0.58
C ARG A 210 18.19 24.06 0.37
N ALA A 211 18.11 23.47 -0.82
CA ALA A 211 17.32 22.26 -1.01
C ALA A 211 18.07 21.15 -0.27
N PHE A 212 17.77 20.96 1.01
CA PHE A 212 18.19 19.75 1.68
C PHE A 212 17.24 18.66 1.20
N SER A 213 17.79 17.79 0.36
CA SER A 213 17.06 16.68 -0.21
C SER A 213 17.59 15.35 0.32
N VAL A 214 16.70 14.37 0.35
CA VAL A 214 17.00 12.98 0.68
C VAL A 214 16.48 12.07 -0.43
N SER A 215 17.03 10.87 -0.51
CA SER A 215 16.54 9.82 -1.42
C SER A 215 15.32 9.12 -0.79
N PRO A 216 14.36 8.58 -1.58
CA PRO A 216 13.20 7.86 -1.05
C PRO A 216 13.55 6.69 -0.11
N ASP A 217 14.69 6.03 -0.35
CA ASP A 217 15.21 4.93 0.47
C ASP A 217 16.00 5.39 1.70
N THR A 218 16.09 6.70 1.95
CA THR A 218 16.72 7.25 3.16
C THR A 218 15.91 6.83 4.38
N SER A 219 16.59 6.39 5.44
CA SER A 219 15.90 6.01 6.66
C SER A 219 15.26 7.20 7.37
N THR A 220 14.08 6.99 7.95
CA THR A 220 13.33 8.01 8.72
C THR A 220 14.18 8.62 9.84
N ILE A 221 14.99 7.79 10.52
CA ILE A 221 15.87 8.23 11.61
C ILE A 221 16.98 9.12 11.10
N GLU A 222 17.58 8.79 9.96
CA GLU A 222 18.62 9.61 9.33
C GLU A 222 18.06 10.96 8.88
N ALA A 223 16.89 10.96 8.26
CA ALA A 223 16.20 12.19 7.85
C ALA A 223 15.88 13.09 9.06
N LEU A 224 15.35 12.52 10.16
CA LEU A 224 15.15 13.26 11.42
C LEU A 224 16.45 13.84 11.98
N ALA A 225 17.54 13.05 11.95
CA ALA A 225 18.85 13.51 12.41
C ALA A 225 19.41 14.63 11.52
N LEU A 226 19.15 14.59 10.21
CA LEU A 226 19.48 15.66 9.27
C LEU A 226 18.67 16.92 9.56
N MET A 227 17.35 16.81 9.70
CA MET A 227 16.48 17.93 10.04
C MET A 227 16.90 18.60 11.35
N ARG A 228 17.12 17.80 12.41
CA ARG A 228 17.54 18.30 13.71
C ARG A 228 18.90 19.01 13.66
N ARG A 229 19.91 18.44 12.99
CA ARG A 229 21.27 19.04 12.96
C ARG A 229 21.30 20.33 12.16
N ALA A 230 20.55 20.38 11.05
CA ALA A 230 20.55 21.50 10.13
C ALA A 230 19.48 22.55 10.49
N GLY A 231 18.63 22.27 11.48
CA GLY A 231 17.54 23.16 11.90
C GLY A 231 16.47 23.31 10.83
N LEU A 232 16.18 22.23 10.11
CA LEU A 232 15.23 22.20 9.00
C LEU A 232 13.89 21.65 9.47
N ASP A 233 12.81 22.26 9.00
CA ASP A 233 11.43 21.82 9.25
C ASP A 233 10.81 21.08 8.05
N CYS A 234 11.56 20.96 6.95
CA CYS A 234 11.18 20.25 5.73
C CYS A 234 12.41 19.72 4.96
N LEU A 235 12.26 18.57 4.32
CA LEU A 235 13.17 18.00 3.33
C LEU A 235 12.41 17.71 2.04
N ALA A 236 13.05 17.95 0.90
CA ALA A 236 12.56 17.43 -0.37
C ALA A 236 13.02 15.98 -0.53
N VAL A 237 12.16 15.15 -1.11
CA VAL A 237 12.51 13.77 -1.48
C VAL A 237 12.71 13.74 -2.97
N VAL A 238 13.89 13.32 -3.42
CA VAL A 238 14.27 13.35 -4.84
C VAL A 238 14.80 12.00 -5.30
N ASP A 239 14.48 11.65 -6.54
CA ASP A 239 15.14 10.57 -7.27
C ASP A 239 15.95 11.17 -8.42
N GLY A 240 17.28 11.15 -8.26
CA GLY A 240 18.21 11.91 -9.08
C GLY A 240 17.96 13.42 -8.96
N LYS A 241 17.27 14.00 -9.95
CA LYS A 241 16.92 15.43 -10.00
C LYS A 241 15.43 15.72 -9.90
N HIS A 242 14.60 14.69 -9.95
CA HIS A 242 13.15 14.84 -9.97
C HIS A 242 12.61 14.78 -8.56
N LEU A 243 11.69 15.69 -8.27
CA LEU A 243 10.99 15.73 -7.00
C LEU A 243 9.97 14.60 -6.92
N MET A 244 10.10 13.76 -5.89
CA MET A 244 9.17 12.66 -5.62
C MET A 244 8.20 12.96 -4.49
N GLY A 245 8.61 13.79 -3.54
CA GLY A 245 7.82 14.06 -2.34
C GLY A 245 8.40 15.17 -1.49
N ILE A 246 7.69 15.52 -0.43
CA ILE A 246 8.22 16.32 0.67
C ILE A 246 7.95 15.61 1.99
N VAL A 247 8.82 15.83 2.95
CA VAL A 247 8.60 15.44 4.34
C VAL A 247 8.83 16.64 5.24
N THR A 248 7.95 16.83 6.20
CA THR A 248 7.93 17.95 7.13
C THR A 248 7.86 17.44 8.57
N GLU A 249 8.10 18.31 9.55
CA GLU A 249 7.90 17.97 10.97
C GLU A 249 6.49 17.43 11.26
N HIS A 250 5.47 17.87 10.50
CA HIS A 250 4.10 17.41 10.69
C HIS A 250 3.96 15.91 10.41
N ASP A 251 4.61 15.42 9.35
CA ASP A 251 4.58 14.01 8.97
C ASP A 251 5.17 13.13 10.09
N PHE A 252 6.27 13.57 10.70
CA PHE A 252 6.86 12.87 11.86
C PHE A 252 5.97 12.93 13.11
N VAL A 253 5.20 14.00 13.32
CA VAL A 253 4.21 14.07 14.41
C VAL A 253 3.11 13.03 14.20
N MET A 254 2.61 12.89 12.96
CA MET A 254 1.61 11.87 12.62
C MET A 254 2.14 10.45 12.84
N VAL A 255 3.39 10.20 12.45
CA VAL A 255 4.08 8.92 12.74
C VAL A 255 4.17 8.69 14.24
N ALA A 256 4.65 9.68 15.01
CA ALA A 256 4.79 9.56 16.45
C ALA A 256 3.44 9.30 17.15
N GLU A 257 2.36 9.94 16.73
CA GLU A 257 1.01 9.67 17.23
C GLU A 257 0.63 8.20 17.03
N GLN A 258 0.89 7.64 15.84
CA GLN A 258 0.59 6.25 15.56
C GLN A 258 1.45 5.30 16.40
N LEU A 259 2.75 5.58 16.53
CA LEU A 259 3.65 4.79 17.37
C LEU A 259 3.20 4.77 18.83
N LEU A 260 2.80 5.92 19.37
CA LEU A 260 2.30 6.02 20.74
C LEU A 260 0.98 5.26 20.94
N LYS A 261 0.08 5.25 19.93
CA LYS A 261 -1.13 4.42 19.96
C LYS A 261 -0.78 2.93 20.02
N GLU A 262 0.20 2.46 19.26
CA GLU A 262 0.60 1.05 19.28
C GLU A 262 1.27 0.65 20.60
N VAL A 263 2.13 1.50 21.16
CA VAL A 263 2.69 1.29 22.50
C VAL A 263 1.58 1.23 23.55
N GLY A 264 0.59 2.13 23.47
CA GLY A 264 -0.57 2.15 24.36
C GLY A 264 -1.48 0.92 24.24
N ARG A 265 -1.48 0.24 23.10
CA ARG A 265 -2.20 -1.04 22.87
C ARG A 265 -1.47 -2.27 23.43
N GLY A 266 -0.29 -2.11 24.02
CA GLY A 266 0.45 -3.20 24.65
C GLY A 266 1.30 -4.05 23.70
N LEU A 267 1.52 -3.58 22.46
CA LEU A 267 2.45 -4.21 21.52
C LEU A 267 3.87 -3.67 21.73
N SER A 268 4.49 -4.06 22.85
CA SER A 268 5.92 -3.86 23.10
C SER A 268 6.73 -4.75 22.14
N PRO A 269 7.61 -4.19 21.28
CA PRO A 269 8.51 -4.99 20.43
C PRO A 269 9.58 -5.76 21.21
N ILE A 270 9.68 -5.57 22.53
CA ILE A 270 10.74 -6.15 23.35
C ILE A 270 10.38 -7.58 23.82
N ASP A 271 9.10 -7.95 23.84
CA ASP A 271 8.66 -9.18 24.52
C ASP A 271 8.63 -10.44 23.63
N GLN A 272 8.73 -10.31 22.30
CA GLN A 272 8.62 -11.47 21.40
C GLN A 272 9.97 -12.09 20.99
N ALA A 273 11.09 -11.40 21.16
CA ALA A 273 12.41 -11.95 20.85
C ALA A 273 12.94 -12.92 21.94
N GLY A 274 12.38 -12.91 23.15
CA GLY A 274 12.83 -13.78 24.26
C GLY A 274 12.07 -15.10 24.41
N ALA A 275 10.87 -15.23 23.83
CA ALA A 275 9.97 -16.35 24.13
C ALA A 275 10.14 -17.58 23.22
N HIS A 276 10.94 -17.49 22.14
CA HIS A 276 11.17 -18.60 21.20
C HIS A 276 12.49 -19.37 21.42
N SER A 277 13.36 -18.94 22.34
CA SER A 277 14.58 -19.69 22.69
C SER A 277 14.42 -20.66 23.87
N ALA A 278 13.28 -20.67 24.57
CA ALA A 278 13.13 -21.39 25.86
C ALA A 278 12.17 -22.60 25.84
N LYS A 279 11.60 -23.00 24.69
CA LYS A 279 10.63 -24.12 24.63
C LYS A 279 11.05 -25.34 23.80
N THR A 280 12.25 -25.36 23.24
CA THR A 280 12.85 -26.54 22.58
C THR A 280 13.97 -27.13 23.42
N GLY A 281 13.65 -27.58 24.63
CA GLY A 281 14.64 -28.21 25.50
C GLY A 281 14.10 -28.68 26.82
N SER A 282 13.26 -29.72 26.82
CA SER A 282 13.27 -30.81 27.82
C SER A 282 11.97 -31.60 27.77
N VAL A 283 11.93 -32.61 26.90
CA VAL A 283 11.08 -33.80 27.10
C VAL A 283 11.94 -35.03 26.83
N ARG A 284 12.57 -35.55 27.90
CA ARG A 284 12.85 -36.98 28.02
C ARG A 284 12.78 -37.37 29.50
N LYS A 285 11.63 -37.91 29.89
CA LYS A 285 11.39 -38.59 31.17
C LYS A 285 11.46 -40.10 30.93
N ARG A 286 11.93 -40.80 31.98
CA ARG A 286 11.83 -42.25 32.29
C ARG A 286 12.92 -43.13 31.64
N THR A 287 13.58 -44.07 32.33
CA THR A 287 13.37 -44.84 33.58
C THR A 287 14.76 -45.17 34.19
N GLY A 288 15.02 -45.13 35.50
CA GLY A 288 14.64 -46.15 36.49
C GLY A 288 15.71 -47.25 36.66
N GLY A 289 16.54 -47.21 37.73
CA GLY A 289 17.51 -48.28 38.01
C GLY A 289 18.46 -48.07 39.21
N ARG A 290 17.97 -48.39 40.42
CA ARG A 290 18.65 -48.92 41.65
C ARG A 290 20.18 -48.78 41.89
N LYS A 291 20.49 -48.06 42.98
CA LYS A 291 21.24 -48.39 44.24
C LYS A 291 22.57 -49.19 44.25
N LYS A 292 23.41 -48.74 45.21
CA LYS A 292 24.63 -49.28 45.87
C LYS A 292 25.92 -48.73 45.24
N THR A 293 26.85 -48.08 45.94
CA THR A 293 27.21 -47.98 47.37
C THR A 293 27.63 -46.57 47.72
#